data_AF-V9GE46-F1
#
_entry.id   AF-V9GE46-F1
#
_cell.length_a   1.000
_cell.length_b   1.000
_cell.length_c   1.000
_cell.angle_alpha   90.00
_cell.angle_beta   90.00
_cell.angle_gamma   90.00
#
_symmetry.space_group_name_H-M   'P 1'
#
loop_
_entity.id
_entity.type
_entity.pdbx_description
1 polymer ?
#
loop_
_entity_poly.entity_id
_entity_poly.type
_entity_poly.pdbx_seq_one_letter_code
_entity_poly.pdbx_strand_id
1 'polypeptide(L)'
;MVALFYAIYIAILYVISLAVAKQRKFNRGMKAAFTNSIILDNSGNYGLPINDLAFKGDALAGSIQALIMSFQSLLTFTYGVISIQGAKTEGLYKQAIIGFLKMPVPYALVLGILLHALALPLPVFISQPLIYADQSMVAIALLTLGAQIIKYPLRLRRLDVYLSVLLRLLIAPAIGILIVLMLGLKGIPAQALIIASGMPAGVNSSILAEEYQNEPDFAAQTVLISTILNVITITGLITLAKFIA
;
A
#
# COMPACT_ATOMS: atom_id res chain seq x y z
N MET A 1 -3.43 -8.10 -18.01
CA MET A 1 -2.13 -7.39 -17.99
C MET A 1 -1.87 -6.68 -16.66
N VAL A 2 -2.80 -5.85 -16.14
CA VAL A 2 -2.64 -5.17 -14.83
C VAL A 2 -2.37 -6.14 -13.67
N ALA A 3 -3.13 -7.23 -13.57
CA ALA A 3 -2.90 -8.26 -12.54
C ALA A 3 -1.52 -8.92 -12.63
N LEU A 4 -1.06 -9.20 -13.85
CA LEU A 4 0.27 -9.75 -14.08
C LEU A 4 1.37 -8.77 -13.69
N PHE A 5 1.24 -7.50 -14.10
CA PHE A 5 2.13 -6.41 -13.66
C PHE A 5 2.21 -6.37 -12.14
N TYR A 6 1.06 -6.30 -11.46
CA TYR A 6 0.99 -6.15 -10.01
C TYR A 6 1.59 -7.37 -9.28
N ALA A 7 1.32 -8.59 -9.75
CA ALA A 7 1.87 -9.80 -9.17
C ALA A 7 3.41 -9.83 -9.26
N ILE A 8 3.97 -9.53 -10.44
CA ILE A 8 5.43 -9.47 -10.64
C ILE A 8 6.04 -8.34 -9.79
N TYR A 9 5.40 -7.16 -9.80
CA TYR A 9 5.83 -5.99 -9.06
C TYR A 9 5.96 -6.26 -7.56
N ILE A 10 4.90 -6.78 -6.95
CA ILE A 10 4.89 -7.12 -5.52
C ILE A 10 5.88 -8.25 -5.21
N ALA A 11 6.00 -9.26 -6.07
CA ALA A 11 6.95 -10.35 -5.87
C ALA A 11 8.40 -9.86 -5.84
N ILE A 12 8.79 -8.97 -6.77
CA ILE A 12 10.14 -8.40 -6.80
C ILE A 12 10.39 -7.53 -5.56
N LEU A 13 9.45 -6.64 -5.23
CA LEU A 13 9.57 -5.80 -4.04
C LEU A 13 9.68 -6.61 -2.74
N TYR A 14 8.91 -7.69 -2.65
CA TYR A 14 8.98 -8.61 -1.53
C TYR A 14 10.35 -9.29 -1.42
N VAL A 15 10.90 -9.79 -2.52
CA VAL A 15 12.24 -10.39 -2.52
C VAL A 15 13.31 -9.37 -2.12
N ILE A 16 13.24 -8.16 -2.65
CA ILE A 16 14.18 -7.07 -2.30
C ILE A 16 14.06 -6.72 -0.82
N SER A 17 12.84 -6.57 -0.28
CA SER A 17 12.65 -6.24 1.13
C SER A 17 13.21 -7.33 2.04
N LEU A 18 13.02 -8.61 1.69
CA LEU A 18 13.57 -9.75 2.42
C LEU A 18 15.10 -9.79 2.36
N ALA A 19 15.69 -9.52 1.20
CA ALA A 19 17.14 -9.47 1.02
C ALA A 19 17.77 -8.37 1.88
N VAL A 20 17.19 -7.17 1.85
CA VAL A 20 17.64 -6.03 2.66
C VAL A 20 17.45 -6.31 4.15
N ALA A 21 16.30 -6.85 4.56
CA ALA A 21 16.05 -7.21 5.95
C ALA A 21 17.05 -8.25 6.47
N LYS A 22 17.43 -9.23 5.63
CA LYS A 22 18.46 -10.23 5.95
C LYS A 22 19.84 -9.58 6.08
N GLN A 23 20.23 -8.71 5.15
CA GLN A 23 21.51 -8.01 5.17
C GLN A 23 21.65 -7.11 6.40
N ARG A 24 20.56 -6.43 6.79
CA ARG A 24 20.49 -5.57 7.99
C ARG A 24 20.26 -6.34 9.29
N LYS A 25 20.10 -7.67 9.23
CA LYS A 25 19.85 -8.56 10.37
C LYS A 25 18.64 -8.12 11.22
N PHE A 26 17.55 -7.71 10.56
CA PHE A 26 16.34 -7.30 11.27
C PHE A 26 15.75 -8.46 12.07
N ASN A 27 15.27 -8.13 13.28
CA ASN A 27 14.42 -9.04 14.05
C ASN A 27 13.09 -9.28 13.29
N ARG A 28 12.27 -10.22 13.78
CA ARG A 28 11.01 -10.59 13.11
C ARG A 28 10.04 -9.41 12.96
N GLY A 29 9.93 -8.58 14.00
CA GLY A 29 9.02 -7.43 14.01
C GLY A 29 9.42 -6.34 13.01
N MET A 30 10.68 -5.95 13.03
CA MET A 30 11.26 -4.99 12.09
C MET A 30 11.24 -5.51 10.66
N LYS A 31 11.51 -6.81 10.43
CA LYS A 31 11.39 -7.42 9.10
C LYS A 31 9.96 -7.33 8.56
N ALA A 32 8.95 -7.60 9.39
CA ALA A 32 7.54 -7.49 9.00
C ALA A 32 7.16 -6.03 8.70
N ALA A 33 7.49 -5.10 9.60
CA ALA A 33 7.19 -3.68 9.43
C ALA A 33 7.89 -3.08 8.21
N PHE A 34 9.18 -3.38 8.02
CA PHE A 34 9.98 -2.93 6.86
C PHE A 34 9.49 -3.51 5.53
N THR A 35 9.06 -4.77 5.52
CA THR A 35 8.49 -5.36 4.30
C THR A 35 7.15 -4.70 3.98
N ASN A 36 6.29 -4.54 4.99
CA ASN A 36 5.00 -3.90 4.83
C ASN A 36 5.12 -2.46 4.34
N SER A 37 6.11 -1.68 4.83
CA SER A 37 6.31 -0.30 4.38
C SER A 37 6.79 -0.16 2.93
N ILE A 38 7.27 -1.24 2.30
CA ILE A 38 7.69 -1.26 0.90
C ILE A 38 6.56 -1.76 0.00
N ILE A 39 5.87 -2.83 0.37
CA ILE A 39 4.89 -3.48 -0.50
C ILE A 39 3.46 -2.95 -0.32
N LEU A 40 3.13 -2.41 0.87
CA LEU A 40 1.83 -1.81 1.16
C LEU A 40 1.94 -0.31 0.94
N ASP A 41 1.39 0.16 -0.17
CA ASP A 41 1.45 1.56 -0.56
C ASP A 41 0.14 2.30 -0.32
N ASN A 42 0.18 3.62 -0.44
CA ASN A 42 -0.98 4.48 -0.28
C ASN A 42 -1.76 4.65 -1.60
N SER A 43 -1.98 3.59 -2.36
CA SER A 43 -2.68 3.65 -3.65
C SER A 43 -4.15 4.08 -3.55
N GLY A 44 -4.83 3.77 -2.44
CA GLY A 44 -6.21 4.23 -2.22
C GLY A 44 -6.26 5.72 -1.92
N ASN A 45 -5.87 6.09 -0.69
CA ASN A 45 -6.08 7.45 -0.17
C ASN A 45 -5.23 8.51 -0.88
N TYR A 46 -4.02 8.14 -1.34
CA TYR A 46 -3.12 9.05 -2.07
C TYR A 46 -3.19 8.83 -3.59
N GLY A 47 -3.25 7.58 -4.04
CA GLY A 47 -3.20 7.26 -5.47
C GLY A 47 -4.44 7.65 -6.27
N LEU A 48 -5.64 7.59 -5.70
CA LEU A 48 -6.86 8.03 -6.40
C LEU A 48 -6.81 9.52 -6.80
N PRO A 49 -6.55 10.48 -5.87
CA PRO A 49 -6.39 11.88 -6.23
C PRO A 49 -5.26 12.14 -7.23
N ILE A 50 -4.11 11.46 -7.09
CA ILE A 50 -2.97 11.65 -8.01
C ILE A 50 -3.30 11.15 -9.41
N ASN A 51 -3.99 10.01 -9.52
CA ASN A 51 -4.43 9.47 -10.80
C ASN A 51 -5.44 10.42 -11.47
N ASP A 52 -6.42 10.91 -10.72
CA ASP A 52 -7.40 11.86 -11.26
C ASP A 52 -6.73 13.16 -11.73
N LEU A 53 -5.77 13.69 -10.96
CA LEU A 53 -4.98 14.86 -11.34
C LEU A 53 -4.14 14.62 -12.61
N ALA A 54 -3.50 13.46 -12.71
CA ALA A 54 -2.61 13.13 -13.82
C ALA A 54 -3.37 12.92 -15.14
N PHE A 55 -4.56 12.32 -15.07
CA PHE A 55 -5.35 11.89 -16.24
C PHE A 55 -6.65 12.68 -16.45
N LYS A 56 -6.96 13.66 -15.60
CA LYS A 56 -8.13 14.54 -15.69
C LYS A 56 -9.46 13.78 -15.80
N GLY A 57 -9.65 12.78 -14.94
CA GLY A 57 -10.87 11.97 -14.92
C GLY A 57 -11.00 10.91 -16.01
N ASP A 58 -9.90 10.52 -16.67
CA ASP A 58 -9.93 9.42 -17.65
C ASP A 58 -10.45 8.12 -17.02
N ALA A 59 -11.50 7.56 -17.62
CA ALA A 59 -12.19 6.38 -17.09
C ALA A 59 -11.31 5.12 -17.08
N LEU A 60 -10.42 4.98 -18.06
CA LEU A 60 -9.52 3.82 -18.13
C LEU A 60 -8.45 3.92 -17.04
N ALA A 61 -7.84 5.09 -16.87
CA ALA A 61 -6.88 5.33 -15.78
C ALA A 61 -7.53 5.10 -14.41
N GLY A 62 -8.74 5.64 -14.21
CA GLY A 62 -9.53 5.44 -12.99
C GLY A 62 -9.83 3.96 -12.71
N SER A 63 -10.22 3.20 -13.74
CA SER A 63 -10.48 1.76 -13.62
C SER A 63 -9.21 0.97 -13.25
N ILE A 64 -8.06 1.32 -13.82
CA ILE A 64 -6.77 0.70 -13.46
C ILE A 64 -6.42 1.01 -12.01
N GLN A 65 -6.57 2.27 -11.58
CA GLN A 65 -6.28 2.65 -10.20
C GLN A 65 -7.19 1.93 -9.20
N ALA A 66 -8.49 1.81 -9.48
CA ALA A 66 -9.43 1.06 -8.65
C ALA A 66 -9.05 -0.43 -8.53
N LEU A 67 -8.55 -1.02 -9.61
CA LEU A 67 -8.09 -2.40 -9.64
C LEU A 67 -6.79 -2.57 -8.80
N ILE A 68 -5.83 -1.64 -8.91
CA ILE A 68 -4.62 -1.63 -8.07
C ILE A 68 -4.99 -1.48 -6.59
N MET A 69 -5.89 -0.56 -6.26
CA MET A 69 -6.39 -0.36 -4.90
C MET A 69 -7.02 -1.64 -4.36
N SER A 70 -7.79 -2.37 -5.18
CA SER A 70 -8.40 -3.64 -4.78
C SER A 70 -7.34 -4.67 -4.42
N PHE A 71 -6.29 -4.80 -5.24
CA PHE A 71 -5.17 -5.70 -4.92
C PHE A 71 -4.35 -5.26 -3.71
N GLN A 72 -4.18 -3.96 -3.49
CA GLN A 72 -3.49 -3.42 -2.32
C GLN A 72 -4.29 -3.65 -1.04
N SER A 73 -5.61 -3.48 -1.08
CA SER A 73 -6.50 -3.82 0.04
C SER A 73 -6.41 -5.30 0.37
N LEU A 74 -6.46 -6.18 -0.63
CA LEU A 74 -6.25 -7.62 -0.46
C LEU A 74 -4.92 -7.90 0.24
N LEU A 75 -3.82 -7.36 -0.29
CA LEU A 75 -2.47 -7.59 0.24
C LEU A 75 -2.32 -7.05 1.67
N THR A 76 -2.83 -5.85 1.93
CA THR A 76 -2.77 -5.18 3.24
C THR A 76 -3.48 -6.00 4.30
N PHE A 77 -4.71 -6.41 4.01
CA PHE A 77 -5.53 -7.08 5.01
C PHE A 77 -5.27 -8.57 5.10
N THR A 78 -4.63 -9.20 4.12
CA THR A 78 -4.15 -10.60 4.22
C THR A 78 -2.72 -10.65 4.73
N TYR A 79 -1.74 -10.54 3.82
CA TYR A 79 -0.33 -10.64 4.14
C TYR A 79 0.11 -9.60 5.17
N GLY A 80 -0.32 -8.34 5.04
CA GLY A 80 0.09 -7.27 5.95
C GLY A 80 -0.27 -7.54 7.41
N VAL A 81 -1.49 -8.04 7.65
CA VAL A 81 -1.96 -8.48 8.97
C VAL A 81 -1.21 -9.73 9.45
N ILE A 82 -1.15 -10.76 8.61
CA ILE A 82 -0.52 -12.05 8.95
C ILE A 82 0.97 -11.87 9.26
N SER A 83 1.68 -11.00 8.53
CA SER A 83 3.12 -10.76 8.70
C SER A 83 3.42 -10.06 10.03
N ILE A 84 2.65 -9.02 10.38
CA ILE A 84 2.81 -8.26 11.62
C ILE A 84 2.40 -9.13 12.83
N GLN A 85 1.25 -9.80 12.77
CA GLN A 85 0.80 -10.64 13.87
C GLN A 85 1.68 -11.90 14.04
N GLY A 86 2.15 -12.47 12.92
CA GLY A 86 3.09 -13.60 12.90
C GLY A 86 4.43 -13.27 13.53
N ALA A 87 4.88 -12.02 13.46
CA ALA A 87 6.12 -11.58 14.11
C ALA A 87 6.07 -11.69 15.64
N LYS A 88 4.89 -11.50 16.25
CA LYS A 88 4.66 -11.65 17.70
C LYS A 88 4.52 -13.09 18.16
N THR A 89 3.96 -13.96 17.32
CA THR A 89 3.62 -15.36 17.65
C THR A 89 4.74 -16.33 17.29
N GLU A 90 5.97 -15.84 17.17
CA GLU A 90 7.16 -16.63 16.83
C GLU A 90 7.07 -17.50 15.56
N GLY A 91 6.17 -17.18 14.62
CA GLY A 91 5.96 -18.00 13.42
C GLY A 91 4.91 -19.10 13.58
N LEU A 92 4.08 -19.07 14.63
CA LEU A 92 2.86 -19.88 14.72
C LEU A 92 1.80 -19.33 13.75
N TYR A 93 1.97 -19.63 12.46
CA TYR A 93 1.08 -19.20 11.36
C TYR A 93 -0.40 -19.50 11.63
N LYS A 94 -0.70 -20.58 12.38
CA LYS A 94 -2.06 -20.91 12.80
C LYS A 94 -2.71 -19.81 13.64
N GLN A 95 -1.97 -19.20 14.57
CA GLN A 95 -2.49 -18.10 15.41
C GLN A 95 -2.66 -16.81 14.59
N ALA A 96 -1.75 -16.55 13.65
CA ALA A 96 -1.87 -15.42 12.74
C ALA A 96 -3.09 -15.55 11.80
N ILE A 97 -3.36 -16.76 11.31
CA ILE A 97 -4.57 -17.04 10.49
C ILE A 97 -5.83 -16.90 11.33
N ILE A 98 -5.85 -17.42 12.56
CA ILE A 98 -6.99 -17.25 13.47
C ILE A 98 -7.24 -15.78 13.77
N GLY A 99 -6.19 -14.98 14.00
CA GLY A 99 -6.32 -13.55 14.23
C GLY A 99 -6.83 -12.80 13.00
N PHE A 100 -6.33 -13.12 11.81
CA PHE A 100 -6.86 -12.60 10.55
C PHE A 100 -8.36 -12.93 10.37
N LEU A 101 -8.76 -14.17 10.63
CA LEU A 101 -10.17 -14.60 10.55
C LEU A 101 -11.06 -13.98 11.63
N LYS A 102 -10.50 -13.35 12.67
CA LYS A 102 -11.28 -12.56 13.64
C LYS A 102 -11.56 -11.14 13.16
N MET A 103 -10.85 -10.66 12.14
CA MET A 103 -11.11 -9.34 11.57
C MET A 103 -12.34 -9.38 10.65
N PRO A 104 -13.12 -8.29 10.57
CA PRO A 104 -14.29 -8.22 9.67
C PRO A 104 -13.89 -8.21 8.19
N VAL A 105 -12.64 -7.84 7.87
CA VAL A 105 -12.17 -7.61 6.50
C VAL A 105 -12.29 -8.84 5.57
N PRO A 106 -11.82 -10.06 5.91
CA PRO A 106 -12.00 -11.23 5.06
C PRO A 106 -13.46 -11.50 4.70
N TYR A 107 -14.38 -11.31 5.65
CA TYR A 107 -15.81 -11.53 5.42
C TYR A 107 -16.41 -10.47 4.50
N ALA A 108 -16.06 -9.19 4.71
CA ALA A 108 -16.49 -8.09 3.85
C ALA A 108 -16.01 -8.28 2.40
N LEU A 109 -14.78 -8.75 2.22
CA LEU A 109 -14.22 -9.07 0.91
C LEU A 109 -15.01 -10.19 0.21
N VAL A 110 -15.24 -11.32 0.89
CA VAL A 110 -15.99 -12.45 0.33
C VAL A 110 -17.40 -12.01 -0.03
N LEU A 111 -18.07 -11.27 0.86
CA LEU A 111 -19.41 -10.74 0.61
C LEU A 111 -19.42 -9.78 -0.59
N GLY A 112 -18.45 -8.87 -0.69
CA GLY A 112 -18.33 -7.94 -1.82
C GLY A 112 -18.14 -8.65 -3.17
N ILE A 113 -17.28 -9.69 -3.21
CA ILE A 113 -17.09 -10.50 -4.42
C ILE A 113 -18.37 -11.25 -4.78
N LEU A 114 -19.06 -11.84 -3.81
CA LEU A 114 -20.32 -12.58 -4.04
C LEU A 114 -21.43 -11.65 -4.55
N LEU A 115 -21.62 -10.49 -3.94
CA LEU A 115 -22.61 -9.50 -4.37
C LEU A 115 -22.32 -9.02 -5.80
N HIS A 116 -21.05 -8.78 -6.12
CA HIS A 116 -20.64 -8.42 -7.48
C HIS A 116 -20.90 -9.55 -8.49
N ALA A 117 -20.50 -10.79 -8.17
CA ALA A 117 -20.66 -11.95 -9.05
C ALA A 117 -22.13 -12.29 -9.32
N LEU A 118 -23.00 -12.08 -8.32
CA LEU A 118 -24.44 -12.29 -8.43
C LEU A 118 -25.18 -11.07 -9.00
N ALA A 119 -24.46 -9.97 -9.33
CA ALA A 119 -25.02 -8.69 -9.74
C ALA A 119 -26.13 -8.19 -8.78
N LEU A 120 -25.96 -8.45 -7.47
CA LEU A 120 -26.88 -8.03 -6.42
C LEU A 120 -26.49 -6.64 -5.90
N PRO A 121 -27.23 -5.57 -6.25
CA PRO A 121 -26.93 -4.25 -5.73
C PRO A 121 -27.21 -4.20 -4.23
N LEU A 122 -26.34 -3.50 -3.49
CA LEU A 122 -26.64 -3.16 -2.10
C LEU A 122 -27.79 -2.14 -2.05
N PRO A 123 -28.81 -2.34 -1.20
CA PRO A 123 -29.84 -1.34 -0.99
C PRO A 123 -29.25 0.00 -0.55
N VAL A 124 -29.84 1.11 -1.01
CA VAL A 124 -29.33 2.47 -0.76
C VAL A 124 -29.15 2.78 0.73
N PHE A 125 -30.06 2.28 1.58
CA PHE A 125 -29.99 2.48 3.03
C PHE A 125 -28.76 1.81 3.68
N ILE A 126 -28.13 0.83 3.00
CA ILE A 126 -26.88 0.19 3.43
C ILE A 126 -25.68 0.83 2.72
N SER A 127 -25.78 1.04 1.40
CA SER A 127 -24.65 1.54 0.61
C SER A 127 -24.28 2.98 0.97
N GLN A 128 -25.25 3.85 1.24
CA GLN A 128 -24.99 5.26 1.47
C GLN A 128 -24.20 5.52 2.77
N PRO A 129 -24.56 4.92 3.93
CA PRO A 129 -23.74 5.02 5.13
C PRO A 129 -22.33 4.45 4.97
N LEU A 130 -22.18 3.34 4.24
CA LEU A 130 -20.86 2.74 3.97
C LEU A 130 -19.97 3.68 3.15
N ILE A 131 -20.54 4.34 2.13
CA ILE A 131 -19.81 5.34 1.32
C ILE A 131 -19.36 6.52 2.19
N TYR A 132 -20.23 7.04 3.06
CA TYR A 132 -19.84 8.14 3.96
C TYR A 132 -18.77 7.71 4.98
N ALA A 133 -18.87 6.49 5.51
CA ALA A 133 -17.86 5.95 6.41
C ALA A 133 -16.50 5.82 5.70
N ASP A 134 -16.48 5.26 4.49
CA ASP A 134 -15.28 5.11 3.67
C ASP A 134 -14.60 6.47 3.37
N GLN A 135 -15.38 7.46 2.91
CA GLN A 135 -14.88 8.80 2.64
C GLN A 135 -14.31 9.49 3.90
N SER A 136 -14.84 9.17 5.08
CA SER A 136 -14.36 9.72 6.35
C SER A 136 -13.12 9.00 6.88
N MET A 137 -12.87 7.76 6.48
CA MET A 137 -11.74 6.95 6.98
C MET A 137 -10.39 7.58 6.65
N VAL A 138 -10.26 8.29 5.52
CA VAL A 138 -9.01 8.99 5.15
C VAL A 138 -8.64 10.04 6.20
N ALA A 139 -9.61 10.87 6.62
CA ALA A 139 -9.40 11.91 7.62
C ALA A 139 -9.03 11.29 8.98
N ILE A 140 -9.73 10.23 9.39
CA ILE A 140 -9.43 9.51 10.64
C ILE A 140 -8.01 8.92 10.58
N ALA A 141 -7.65 8.25 9.49
CA ALA A 141 -6.33 7.64 9.31
C ALA A 141 -5.20 8.67 9.41
N LEU A 142 -5.37 9.85 8.81
CA LEU A 142 -4.39 10.94 8.87
C LEU A 142 -4.31 11.58 10.26
N LEU A 143 -5.45 11.77 10.95
CA LEU A 143 -5.45 12.25 12.33
C LEU A 143 -4.77 11.25 13.28
N THR A 144 -5.04 9.95 13.11
CA THR A 144 -4.39 8.88 13.88
C THR A 144 -2.90 8.85 13.61
N LEU A 145 -2.45 9.00 12.35
CA LEU A 145 -1.03 9.11 12.03
C LEU A 145 -0.39 10.33 12.70
N GLY A 146 -1.07 11.49 12.69
CA GLY A 146 -0.64 12.69 13.42
C GLY A 146 -0.47 12.44 14.92
N ALA A 147 -1.45 11.78 15.54
CA ALA A 147 -1.37 11.38 16.94
C ALA A 147 -0.22 10.38 17.22
N GLN A 148 0.03 9.43 16.30
CA GLN A 148 1.16 8.50 16.40
C GLN A 148 2.51 9.23 16.35
N ILE A 149 2.65 10.27 15.51
CA ILE A 149 3.88 11.08 15.42
C ILE A 149 4.13 11.87 16.72
N ILE A 150 3.07 12.32 17.40
CA ILE A 150 3.21 12.97 18.71
C ILE A 150 3.58 11.95 19.78
N LYS A 151 2.95 10.76 19.75
CA LYS A 151 3.22 9.67 20.69
C LYS A 151 4.65 9.14 20.58
N TYR A 152 5.19 9.05 19.36
CA TYR A 152 6.54 8.54 19.10
C TYR A 152 7.44 9.67 18.57
N PRO A 153 8.43 10.14 19.36
CA PRO A 153 9.27 11.26 18.93
C PRO A 153 9.98 10.94 17.61
N LEU A 154 9.97 11.90 16.69
CA LEU A 154 10.61 11.76 15.38
C LEU A 154 12.12 11.50 15.55
N ARG A 155 12.57 10.32 15.12
CA ARG A 155 13.98 9.92 15.19
C ARG A 155 14.60 10.04 13.80
N LEU A 156 14.96 11.27 13.41
CA LEU A 156 15.58 11.61 12.13
C LEU A 156 16.93 10.90 11.86
N ARG A 157 17.48 10.13 12.81
CA ARG A 157 18.70 9.34 12.64
C ARG A 157 18.44 7.84 12.39
N ARG A 158 17.18 7.42 12.25
CA ARG A 158 16.84 6.01 12.00
C ARG A 158 17.06 5.67 10.53
N LEU A 159 18.27 5.22 10.20
CA LEU A 159 18.70 4.86 8.83
C LEU A 159 17.73 3.90 8.12
N ASP A 160 17.11 3.00 8.86
CA ASP A 160 16.19 2.02 8.26
C ASP A 160 14.92 2.67 7.69
N VAL A 161 14.47 3.82 8.24
CA VAL A 161 13.35 4.59 7.70
C VAL A 161 13.74 5.15 6.34
N TYR A 162 14.88 5.83 6.24
CA TYR A 162 15.37 6.37 4.97
C TYR A 162 15.63 5.29 3.93
N LEU A 163 16.12 4.13 4.36
CA LEU A 163 16.28 2.98 3.47
C LEU A 163 14.94 2.49 2.92
N SER A 164 13.91 2.37 3.77
CA SER A 164 12.57 2.01 3.32
C SER A 164 11.99 3.06 2.36
N VAL A 165 12.18 4.35 2.67
CA VAL A 165 11.70 5.45 1.84
C VAL A 165 12.41 5.45 0.47
N LEU A 166 13.72 5.23 0.43
CA LEU A 166 14.48 5.11 -0.81
C LEU A 166 13.99 3.94 -1.66
N LEU A 167 13.81 2.76 -1.05
CA LEU A 167 13.30 1.60 -1.76
C LEU A 167 11.89 1.85 -2.31
N ARG A 168 11.02 2.50 -1.52
CA ARG A 168 9.63 2.75 -1.92
C ARG A 168 9.50 3.84 -2.98
N LEU A 169 10.22 4.94 -2.85
CA LEU A 169 10.05 6.12 -3.72
C LEU A 169 10.91 6.11 -4.97
N LEU A 170 12.02 5.34 -4.99
CA LEU A 170 12.92 5.29 -6.14
C LEU A 170 12.99 3.89 -6.76
N ILE A 171 13.29 2.87 -5.95
CA ILE A 171 13.46 1.51 -6.47
C ILE A 171 12.14 0.91 -6.94
N ALA A 172 11.05 1.14 -6.20
CA ALA A 172 9.73 0.65 -6.57
C ALA A 172 9.27 1.20 -7.93
N PRO A 173 9.23 2.53 -8.18
CA PRO A 173 8.86 3.02 -9.51
C PRO A 173 9.86 2.62 -10.60
N ALA A 174 11.15 2.46 -10.31
CA ALA A 174 12.11 1.93 -11.29
C ALA A 174 11.76 0.49 -11.72
N ILE A 175 11.36 -0.37 -10.78
CA ILE A 175 10.87 -1.72 -11.08
C ILE A 175 9.56 -1.64 -11.85
N GLY A 176 8.64 -0.76 -11.45
CA GLY A 176 7.38 -0.53 -12.17
C GLY A 176 7.62 -0.18 -13.64
N ILE A 177 8.50 0.78 -13.92
CA ILE A 177 8.89 1.16 -15.28
C ILE A 177 9.45 -0.05 -16.03
N LEU A 178 10.38 -0.80 -15.43
CA LEU A 178 10.99 -1.96 -16.08
C LEU A 178 9.95 -3.01 -16.47
N ILE A 179 9.01 -3.34 -15.58
CA ILE A 179 7.95 -4.32 -15.86
C ILE A 179 7.01 -3.79 -16.95
N VAL A 180 6.63 -2.52 -16.92
CA VAL A 180 5.79 -1.90 -17.96
C VAL A 180 6.44 -2.03 -19.34
N LEU A 181 7.74 -1.74 -19.44
CA LEU A 181 8.52 -1.88 -20.67
C LEU A 181 8.63 -3.35 -21.11
N MET A 182 8.90 -4.28 -20.19
CA MET A 182 8.98 -5.72 -20.48
C MET A 182 7.65 -6.30 -20.96
N LEU A 183 6.52 -5.82 -20.43
CA LEU A 183 5.19 -6.23 -20.85
C LEU A 183 4.73 -5.53 -22.15
N GLY A 184 5.52 -4.61 -22.70
CA GLY A 184 5.22 -3.89 -23.93
C GLY A 184 3.97 -2.99 -23.83
N LEU A 185 3.62 -2.55 -22.61
CA LEU A 185 2.45 -1.70 -22.38
C LEU A 185 2.73 -0.29 -22.91
N LYS A 186 1.69 0.37 -23.45
CA LYS A 186 1.76 1.73 -24.01
C LYS A 186 0.53 2.55 -23.65
N GLY A 187 0.64 3.86 -23.75
CA GLY A 187 -0.42 4.83 -23.52
C GLY A 187 -0.88 4.85 -22.07
N ILE A 188 -2.18 5.13 -21.88
CA ILE A 188 -2.79 5.32 -20.56
C ILE A 188 -2.53 4.14 -19.60
N PRO A 189 -2.67 2.86 -20.00
CA PRO A 189 -2.36 1.74 -19.10
C PRO A 189 -0.94 1.76 -18.56
N ALA A 190 0.05 2.06 -19.41
CA ALA A 190 1.45 2.10 -19.02
C ALA A 190 1.73 3.28 -18.09
N GLN A 191 1.21 4.46 -18.42
CA GLN A 191 1.35 5.65 -17.58
C GLN A 191 0.71 5.46 -16.21
N ALA A 192 -0.51 4.89 -16.15
CA ALA A 192 -1.23 4.66 -14.89
C ALA A 192 -0.48 3.68 -13.97
N LEU A 193 0.07 2.60 -14.52
CA LEU A 193 0.84 1.62 -13.74
C LEU A 193 2.16 2.19 -13.24
N ILE A 194 2.86 2.98 -14.06
CA ILE A 194 4.08 3.68 -13.65
C ILE A 194 3.77 4.63 -12.50
N ILE A 195 2.76 5.49 -12.65
CA ILE A 195 2.38 6.47 -11.61
C ILE A 195 1.96 5.74 -10.32
N ALA A 196 1.14 4.69 -10.41
CA ALA A 196 0.71 3.90 -9.26
C ALA A 196 1.88 3.22 -8.52
N SER A 197 2.95 2.82 -9.23
CA SER A 197 4.15 2.26 -8.59
C SER A 197 4.93 3.29 -7.74
N GLY A 198 4.74 4.58 -8.01
CA GLY A 198 5.39 5.68 -7.28
C GLY A 198 4.68 6.12 -6.01
N MET A 199 3.62 5.45 -5.57
CA MET A 199 2.89 5.83 -4.35
C MET A 199 3.75 5.69 -3.09
N PRO A 200 3.58 6.56 -2.07
CA PRO A 200 4.30 6.47 -0.80
C PRO A 200 3.84 5.25 0.02
N ALA A 201 4.48 5.01 1.16
CA ALA A 201 4.07 3.93 2.07
C ALA A 201 2.63 4.14 2.56
N GLY A 202 1.87 3.06 2.67
CA GLY A 202 0.45 3.10 3.02
C GLY A 202 0.21 3.48 4.48
N VAL A 203 -0.71 4.40 4.75
CA VAL A 203 -1.15 4.75 6.12
C VAL A 203 -1.66 3.51 6.87
N ASN A 204 -2.30 2.57 6.16
CA ASN A 204 -2.73 1.31 6.75
C ASN A 204 -1.58 0.49 7.35
N SER A 205 -0.35 0.60 6.80
CA SER A 205 0.81 -0.09 7.36
C SER A 205 1.18 0.43 8.76
N SER A 206 1.02 1.73 9.03
CA SER A 206 1.26 2.30 10.35
C SER A 206 0.12 2.03 11.32
N ILE A 207 -1.13 2.01 10.83
CA ILE A 207 -2.30 1.60 11.64
C ILE A 207 -2.14 0.15 12.09
N LEU A 208 -1.77 -0.77 11.19
CA LEU A 208 -1.53 -2.18 11.55
C LEU A 208 -0.36 -2.32 12.53
N ALA A 209 0.73 -1.56 12.34
CA ALA A 209 1.86 -1.57 13.25
C ALA A 209 1.48 -1.07 14.66
N GLU A 210 0.60 -0.07 14.76
CA GLU A 210 0.07 0.43 16.03
C GLU A 210 -0.90 -0.56 16.68
N GLU A 211 -1.89 -1.05 15.94
CA GLU A 211 -2.88 -2.02 16.44
C GLU A 211 -2.19 -3.26 17.03
N TYR A 212 -1.21 -3.80 16.31
CA TYR A 212 -0.48 -4.97 16.73
C TYR A 212 0.80 -4.64 17.50
N GLN A 213 1.05 -3.39 17.90
CA GLN A 213 2.23 -2.96 18.67
C GLN A 213 3.55 -3.58 18.14
N ASN A 214 3.80 -3.41 16.84
CA ASN A 214 4.96 -3.96 16.14
C ASN A 214 5.67 -2.86 15.34
N GLU A 215 6.75 -2.31 15.91
CA GLU A 215 7.51 -1.19 15.31
C GLU A 215 6.61 -0.01 14.85
N PRO A 216 5.67 0.46 15.68
CA PRO A 216 4.74 1.53 15.28
C PRO A 216 5.47 2.84 14.98
N ASP A 217 6.55 3.12 15.71
CA ASP A 217 7.36 4.33 15.52
C ASP A 217 8.06 4.33 14.16
N PHE A 218 8.56 3.18 13.71
CA PHE A 218 9.14 2.99 12.38
C PHE A 218 8.11 3.22 11.28
N ALA A 219 6.95 2.57 11.40
CA ALA A 219 5.93 2.60 10.37
C ALA A 219 5.35 4.02 10.22
N ALA A 220 5.01 4.68 11.33
CA ALA A 220 4.53 6.05 11.31
C ALA A 220 5.53 7.03 10.68
N GLN A 221 6.81 6.95 11.05
CA GLN A 221 7.87 7.79 10.47
C GLN A 221 8.08 7.51 8.98
N THR A 222 8.01 6.25 8.56
CA THR A 222 8.17 5.88 7.15
C THR A 222 7.02 6.40 6.29
N VAL A 223 5.77 6.30 6.77
CA VAL A 223 4.61 6.88 6.09
C VAL A 223 4.73 8.41 6.00
N LEU A 224 5.09 9.08 7.10
CA LEU A 224 5.26 10.54 7.11
C LEU A 224 6.34 11.00 6.12
N ILE A 225 7.55 10.47 6.25
CA ILE A 225 8.70 10.90 5.45
C ILE A 225 8.50 10.53 3.99
N SER A 226 8.00 9.33 3.68
CA SER A 226 7.70 8.96 2.29
C SER A 226 6.63 9.87 1.70
N THR A 227 5.58 10.21 2.43
CA THR A 227 4.50 11.09 1.92
C THR A 227 5.02 12.49 1.63
N ILE A 228 5.84 13.07 2.51
CA ILE A 228 6.45 14.39 2.29
C ILE A 228 7.38 14.38 1.07
N LEU A 229 8.29 13.41 1.00
CA LEU A 229 9.24 13.31 -0.11
C LEU A 229 8.54 12.92 -1.43
N ASN A 230 7.39 12.25 -1.36
CA ASN A 230 6.65 11.82 -2.53
C ASN A 230 6.18 12.99 -3.39
N VAL A 231 5.91 14.16 -2.81
CA VAL A 231 5.53 15.37 -3.56
C VAL A 231 6.53 15.66 -4.68
N ILE A 232 7.83 15.47 -4.41
CA ILE A 232 8.91 15.68 -5.38
C ILE A 232 8.99 14.49 -6.34
N THR A 233 9.02 13.27 -5.82
CA THR A 233 9.24 12.07 -6.66
C THR A 233 8.07 11.80 -7.60
N ILE A 234 6.83 12.01 -7.16
CA ILE A 234 5.63 11.76 -7.96
C ILE A 234 5.51 12.75 -9.11
N THR A 235 5.87 14.02 -8.87
CA THR A 235 5.86 15.05 -9.92
C THR A 235 6.84 14.70 -11.04
N GLY A 236 8.06 14.26 -10.68
CA GLY A 236 9.03 13.76 -11.65
C GLY A 236 8.54 12.51 -12.38
N LEU A 237 7.92 11.57 -11.65
CA LEU A 237 7.44 10.31 -12.21
C LEU A 237 6.27 10.49 -13.18
N ILE A 238 5.32 11.38 -12.89
CA ILE A 238 4.21 11.72 -13.81
C ILE A 238 4.76 12.30 -15.12
N THR A 239 5.73 13.21 -15.03
CA THR A 239 6.39 13.78 -16.21
C THR A 239 7.10 12.68 -17.00
N LEU A 240 7.89 11.83 -16.33
CA LEU A 240 8.61 10.74 -16.97
C LEU A 240 7.66 9.75 -17.66
N ALA A 241 6.58 9.36 -16.98
CA ALA A 241 5.57 8.44 -17.52
C ALA A 241 5.03 8.93 -18.87
N LYS A 242 4.75 10.24 -19.02
CA LYS A 242 4.27 10.81 -20.29
C LYS A 242 5.28 10.70 -21.44
N PHE A 243 6.58 10.60 -21.15
CA PHE A 243 7.62 10.48 -22.17
C PHE A 243 7.91 9.03 -22.58
N ILE A 244 7.83 8.09 -21.64
CA ILE A 244 8.27 6.70 -21.85
C ILE A 244 7.13 5.72 -22.15
N ALA A 245 5.87 6.12 -21.93
CA ALA A 245 4.70 5.24 -22.01
C ALA A 245 3.61 5.79 -22.93
#